data_AF-A0A1G1FIS5-F1
#
_entry.id   AF-A0A1G1FIS5-F1
#
_cell.length_a   1.000
_cell.length_b   1.000
_cell.length_c   1.000
_cell.angle_alpha   90.00
_cell.angle_beta   90.00
_cell.angle_gamma   90.00
#
_symmetry.space_group_name_H-M   'P 1'
#
loop_
_entity.id
_entity.type
_entity.pdbx_description
1 polymer ?
#
loop_
_entity_poly.entity_id
_entity_poly.type
_entity_poly.pdbx_seq_one_letter_code
_entity_poly.pdbx_strand_id
1 'polypeptide(L)'
;MHCVSKNSVRKKQPPLVTFIDTHCHIEMTEFDEDRDKVIQRARDAGIEAVITVGSDMKGNSGSLRLSEKYDFIYSSVGIHPHDAKDFTEEIYEQIKAWGTKYRIQDTELKNHASCIMHHASSLPKVVAIGETGLDYHYDNSPRDIQKEVFKKQLLLAKELALPVIIHSREAKKDTLEILGDSGINRGVLHCFSGDMDMAEKAMEMGLYISIAGPVTFKNAGKLRETAEVIPDDYLLIETDAPYLTPEPFRGRRNEPAFMVNTAEKIAETRGVSLEDIARITTLNARRLFRIGKSIQQGEITYKIRDSLYLNITNRCTNKCSFCVRFHSDYVKGHNLRLSSEPTEEELKAAIGDPVQYKEIVFCGYGEPFLRFEIVKNIARWIKERGGRVRINTNGHGNIINRRNILPELKGFVDVISVSLDAQDEKVYDRICAPDFKNAFHEVLAFIKESKKYIPDVQATVVEMEGVDVEKCRKIADELGVKLRVRKLDVVG
;
A
#
# COMPACT_ATOMS: atom_id res chain seq x y z
N MET A 1 5.32 -55.67 -23.35
CA MET A 1 4.29 -54.61 -23.45
C MET A 1 3.55 -54.57 -22.13
N HIS A 2 3.71 -53.54 -21.30
CA HIS A 2 2.73 -53.04 -20.31
C HIS A 2 3.34 -51.74 -19.74
N CYS A 3 2.98 -50.62 -20.37
CA CYS A 3 3.26 -49.28 -19.85
C CYS A 3 2.23 -48.96 -18.76
N VAL A 4 2.68 -48.76 -17.53
CA VAL A 4 1.88 -48.13 -16.47
C VAL A 4 2.23 -46.65 -16.47
N SER A 5 1.27 -45.80 -16.85
CA SER A 5 1.39 -44.35 -16.76
C SER A 5 1.32 -43.92 -15.30
N LYS A 6 2.32 -43.15 -14.84
CA LYS A 6 2.26 -42.41 -13.58
C LYS A 6 2.01 -40.95 -13.92
N ASN A 7 0.74 -40.55 -13.99
CA ASN A 7 0.35 -39.15 -13.90
C ASN A 7 0.45 -38.71 -12.43
N SER A 8 1.64 -38.24 -12.03
CA SER A 8 1.77 -37.49 -10.78
C SER A 8 1.17 -36.10 -10.99
N VAL A 9 0.04 -35.82 -10.33
CA VAL A 9 -0.52 -34.48 -10.20
C VAL A 9 0.53 -33.61 -9.49
N ARG A 10 1.33 -32.85 -10.27
CA ARG A 10 2.15 -31.78 -9.72
C ARG A 10 1.18 -30.73 -9.18
N LYS A 11 1.13 -30.57 -7.85
CA LYS A 11 0.53 -29.38 -7.22
C LYS A 11 1.18 -28.16 -7.88
N LYS A 12 0.42 -27.39 -8.67
CA LYS A 12 0.88 -26.11 -9.24
C LYS A 12 1.38 -25.26 -8.06
N GLN A 13 2.62 -24.77 -8.13
CA GLN A 13 3.10 -23.73 -7.21
C GLN A 13 2.12 -22.55 -7.30
N PRO A 14 1.78 -21.89 -6.17
CA PRO A 14 0.96 -20.69 -6.22
C PRO A 14 1.65 -19.65 -7.11
N PRO A 15 0.88 -18.80 -7.81
CA PRO A 15 1.45 -17.75 -8.65
C PRO A 15 2.36 -16.85 -7.82
N LEU A 16 3.50 -16.43 -8.40
CA LEU A 16 4.53 -15.62 -7.75
C LEU A 16 4.02 -14.23 -7.32
N VAL A 17 2.89 -13.79 -7.87
CA VAL A 17 2.26 -12.48 -7.68
C VAL A 17 0.75 -12.68 -7.51
N THR A 18 0.15 -12.01 -6.52
CA THR A 18 -1.28 -12.09 -6.24
C THR A 18 -1.91 -10.71 -6.18
N PHE A 19 -3.16 -10.59 -6.62
CA PHE A 19 -3.93 -9.36 -6.61
C PHE A 19 -5.32 -9.53 -6.01
N ILE A 20 -5.90 -8.42 -5.54
CA ILE A 20 -7.32 -8.34 -5.14
C ILE A 20 -8.03 -7.39 -6.09
N ASP A 21 -9.06 -7.88 -6.77
CA ASP A 21 -9.93 -7.02 -7.59
C ASP A 21 -10.94 -6.35 -6.67
N THR A 22 -10.77 -5.05 -6.42
CA THR A 22 -11.58 -4.32 -5.43
C THR A 22 -12.96 -3.90 -5.94
N HIS A 23 -13.24 -4.07 -7.24
CA HIS A 23 -14.52 -3.69 -7.83
C HIS A 23 -14.79 -4.50 -9.10
N CYS A 24 -15.73 -5.43 -9.02
CA CYS A 24 -16.18 -6.22 -10.16
C CYS A 24 -17.67 -6.54 -10.04
N HIS A 25 -18.40 -6.46 -11.15
CA HIS A 25 -19.81 -6.84 -11.25
C HIS A 25 -19.96 -8.25 -11.84
N ILE A 26 -19.25 -9.23 -11.29
CA ILE A 26 -19.24 -10.62 -11.80
C ILE A 26 -20.59 -11.34 -11.63
N GLU A 27 -21.49 -10.79 -10.81
CA GLU A 27 -22.87 -11.21 -10.63
C GLU A 27 -23.80 -10.83 -11.79
N MET A 28 -23.39 -9.89 -12.65
CA MET A 28 -24.18 -9.44 -13.79
C MET A 28 -24.44 -10.55 -14.81
N THR A 29 -25.52 -10.38 -15.58
CA THR A 29 -26.04 -11.36 -16.54
C THR A 29 -25.09 -11.62 -17.71
N GLU A 30 -24.21 -10.66 -17.99
CA GLU A 30 -23.16 -10.69 -18.99
C GLU A 30 -22.24 -11.90 -18.80
N PHE A 31 -22.14 -12.43 -17.57
CA PHE A 31 -21.34 -13.60 -17.23
C PHE A 31 -22.15 -14.90 -17.13
N ASP A 32 -23.47 -14.92 -17.31
CA ASP A 32 -24.30 -16.11 -17.02
C ASP A 32 -23.86 -17.37 -17.78
N GLU A 33 -23.40 -17.24 -19.03
CA GLU A 33 -22.98 -18.38 -19.85
C GLU A 33 -21.65 -19.01 -19.42
N ASP A 34 -20.76 -18.24 -18.77
CA ASP A 34 -19.38 -18.67 -18.51
C ASP A 34 -18.78 -18.22 -17.17
N ARG A 35 -19.60 -17.74 -16.22
CA ARG A 35 -19.16 -17.20 -14.91
C ARG A 35 -18.15 -18.09 -14.19
N ASP A 36 -18.44 -19.39 -14.09
CA ASP A 36 -17.56 -20.33 -13.39
C ASP A 36 -16.20 -20.47 -14.12
N LYS A 37 -16.18 -20.32 -15.45
CA LYS A 37 -14.93 -20.28 -16.23
C LYS A 37 -14.19 -18.95 -16.06
N VAL A 38 -14.90 -17.82 -15.98
CA VAL A 38 -14.32 -16.49 -15.69
C VAL A 38 -13.64 -16.50 -14.32
N ILE A 39 -14.33 -17.03 -13.31
CA ILE A 39 -13.82 -17.23 -11.96
C ILE A 39 -12.55 -18.09 -11.98
N GLN A 40 -12.53 -19.19 -12.73
CA GLN A 40 -11.34 -20.01 -12.87
C GLN A 40 -10.18 -19.26 -13.55
N ARG A 41 -10.46 -18.48 -14.60
CA ARG A 41 -9.43 -17.62 -15.25
C ARG A 41 -8.85 -16.60 -14.28
N ALA A 42 -9.67 -15.97 -13.45
CA ALA A 42 -9.22 -15.05 -12.42
C ALA A 42 -8.24 -15.74 -11.45
N ARG A 43 -8.59 -16.94 -10.97
CA ARG A 43 -7.70 -17.74 -10.10
C ARG A 43 -6.39 -18.11 -10.78
N ASP A 44 -6.44 -18.54 -12.03
CA ASP A 44 -5.27 -18.90 -12.81
C ASP A 44 -4.36 -17.69 -13.09
N ALA A 45 -4.92 -16.47 -13.16
CA ALA A 45 -4.20 -15.21 -13.31
C ALA A 45 -3.65 -14.63 -11.99
N GLY A 46 -3.84 -15.31 -10.86
CA GLY A 46 -3.35 -14.85 -9.56
C GLY A 46 -4.28 -13.87 -8.84
N ILE A 47 -5.55 -13.79 -9.21
CA ILE A 47 -6.54 -13.03 -8.44
C ILE A 47 -6.89 -13.84 -7.18
N GLU A 48 -6.38 -13.38 -6.04
CA GLU A 48 -6.55 -14.08 -4.76
C GLU A 48 -7.91 -13.78 -4.10
N ALA A 49 -8.49 -12.61 -4.38
CA ALA A 49 -9.82 -12.21 -3.91
C ALA A 49 -10.51 -11.28 -4.92
N VAL A 50 -11.85 -11.30 -4.93
CA VAL A 50 -12.68 -10.39 -5.73
C VAL A 50 -13.76 -9.79 -4.83
N ILE A 51 -13.93 -8.48 -4.87
CA ILE A 51 -15.07 -7.79 -4.28
C ILE A 51 -16.14 -7.63 -5.37
N THR A 52 -17.21 -8.42 -5.28
CA THR A 52 -18.38 -8.28 -6.15
C THR A 52 -19.31 -7.20 -5.62
N VAL A 53 -19.64 -6.22 -6.45
CA VAL A 53 -20.31 -5.00 -6.03
C VAL A 53 -21.77 -5.02 -6.45
N GLY A 54 -22.69 -5.07 -5.47
CA GLY A 54 -24.10 -4.87 -5.73
C GLY A 54 -24.43 -3.40 -5.94
N SER A 55 -25.07 -3.08 -7.06
CA SER A 55 -25.48 -1.72 -7.45
C SER A 55 -26.99 -1.48 -7.33
N ASP A 56 -27.78 -2.56 -7.24
CA ASP A 56 -29.23 -2.56 -7.08
C ASP A 56 -29.68 -3.79 -6.24
N MET A 57 -30.98 -4.00 -6.04
CA MET A 57 -31.48 -5.15 -5.27
C MET A 57 -31.14 -6.54 -5.88
N LYS A 58 -31.12 -6.64 -7.21
CA LYS A 58 -30.78 -7.87 -7.93
C LYS A 58 -29.28 -8.13 -7.85
N GLY A 59 -28.46 -7.10 -8.05
CA GLY A 59 -27.01 -7.08 -7.90
C GLY A 59 -26.59 -7.43 -6.48
N ASN A 60 -27.19 -6.80 -5.47
CA ASN A 60 -26.95 -7.14 -4.06
C ASN A 60 -27.20 -8.64 -3.78
N SER A 61 -28.34 -9.16 -4.22
CA SER A 61 -28.68 -10.58 -4.07
C SER A 61 -27.72 -11.52 -4.85
N GLY A 62 -27.27 -11.08 -6.03
CA GLY A 62 -26.28 -11.78 -6.86
C GLY A 62 -24.91 -11.85 -6.21
N SER A 63 -24.42 -10.70 -5.75
CA SER A 63 -23.15 -10.52 -5.06
C SER A 63 -23.10 -11.36 -3.77
N LEU A 64 -24.16 -11.32 -2.95
CA LEU A 64 -24.28 -12.15 -1.74
C LEU A 64 -24.18 -13.65 -2.07
N ARG A 65 -24.95 -14.13 -3.07
CA ARG A 65 -24.94 -15.53 -3.50
C ARG A 65 -23.57 -15.99 -3.99
N LEU A 66 -22.85 -15.14 -4.73
CA LEU A 66 -21.50 -15.48 -5.19
C LEU A 66 -20.50 -15.50 -4.05
N SER A 67 -20.60 -14.57 -3.09
CA SER A 67 -19.75 -14.56 -1.90
C SER A 67 -20.01 -15.76 -0.99
N GLU A 68 -21.23 -16.31 -0.98
CA GLU A 68 -21.56 -17.56 -0.27
C GLU A 68 -20.98 -18.78 -0.99
N LYS A 69 -21.06 -18.82 -2.33
CA LYS A 69 -20.58 -19.95 -3.15
C LYS A 69 -19.05 -20.06 -3.19
N TYR A 70 -18.34 -18.94 -3.14
CA TYR A 70 -16.89 -18.89 -3.36
C TYR A 70 -16.14 -18.24 -2.20
N ASP A 71 -15.21 -18.97 -1.59
CA ASP A 71 -14.45 -18.51 -0.41
C ASP A 71 -13.69 -17.19 -0.63
N PHE A 72 -13.19 -16.99 -1.84
CA PHE A 72 -12.36 -15.84 -2.21
C PHE A 72 -13.15 -14.65 -2.80
N ILE A 73 -14.48 -14.79 -2.91
CA ILE A 73 -15.37 -13.72 -3.39
C ILE A 73 -16.05 -13.09 -2.17
N TYR A 74 -16.04 -11.76 -2.11
CA TYR A 74 -16.66 -10.95 -1.06
C TYR A 74 -17.69 -10.01 -1.67
N SER A 75 -18.65 -9.54 -0.88
CA SER A 75 -19.78 -8.75 -1.33
C SER A 75 -19.71 -7.32 -0.80
N SER A 76 -20.06 -6.36 -1.65
CA SER A 76 -20.53 -5.04 -1.23
C SER A 76 -22.02 -4.94 -1.53
N VAL A 77 -22.77 -4.26 -0.65
CA VAL A 77 -24.19 -4.02 -0.83
C VAL A 77 -24.52 -2.53 -0.80
N GLY A 78 -25.30 -2.07 -1.77
CA GLY A 78 -25.64 -0.65 -1.91
C GLY A 78 -26.64 -0.39 -3.03
N ILE A 79 -26.90 0.89 -3.28
CA ILE A 79 -27.70 1.41 -4.39
C ILE A 79 -26.90 2.48 -5.12
N HIS A 80 -26.63 2.21 -6.39
CA HIS A 80 -25.89 3.08 -7.29
C HIS A 80 -26.68 4.37 -7.59
N PRO A 81 -26.02 5.52 -7.87
CA PRO A 81 -26.70 6.77 -8.21
C PRO A 81 -27.74 6.65 -9.33
N HIS A 82 -27.58 5.73 -10.29
CA HIS A 82 -28.57 5.56 -11.36
C HIS A 82 -29.93 5.08 -10.85
N ASP A 83 -29.93 4.27 -9.79
CA ASP A 83 -31.12 3.64 -9.20
C ASP A 83 -31.61 4.37 -7.94
N ALA A 84 -31.03 5.54 -7.63
CA ALA A 84 -31.37 6.32 -6.44
C ALA A 84 -32.86 6.73 -6.40
N LYS A 85 -33.51 6.95 -7.55
CA LYS A 85 -34.95 7.24 -7.64
C LYS A 85 -35.85 6.12 -7.12
N ASP A 86 -35.36 4.88 -7.12
CA ASP A 86 -36.10 3.70 -6.68
C ASP A 86 -35.81 3.38 -5.20
N PHE A 87 -34.99 4.20 -4.53
CA PHE A 87 -34.62 4.02 -3.13
C PHE A 87 -35.80 4.25 -2.18
N THR A 88 -36.09 3.27 -1.34
CA THR A 88 -37.15 3.32 -0.33
C THR A 88 -36.61 2.94 1.05
N GLU A 89 -37.37 3.19 2.11
CA GLU A 89 -36.96 2.73 3.44
C GLU A 89 -36.95 1.20 3.58
N GLU A 90 -37.77 0.49 2.80
CA GLU A 90 -37.68 -0.99 2.75
C GLU A 90 -36.33 -1.45 2.20
N ILE A 91 -35.83 -0.79 1.16
CA ILE A 91 -34.50 -1.06 0.59
C ILE A 91 -33.40 -0.70 1.60
N TYR A 92 -33.50 0.46 2.27
CA TYR A 92 -32.55 0.85 3.32
C TYR A 92 -32.46 -0.21 4.43
N GLU A 93 -33.59 -0.63 4.99
CA GLU A 93 -33.64 -1.64 6.04
C GLU A 93 -33.14 -3.01 5.54
N GLN A 94 -33.37 -3.37 4.28
CA GLN A 94 -32.86 -4.61 3.72
C GLN A 94 -31.33 -4.61 3.55
N ILE A 95 -30.74 -3.50 3.09
CA ILE A 95 -29.28 -3.34 3.01
C ILE A 95 -28.68 -3.37 4.41
N LYS A 96 -29.30 -2.67 5.36
CA LYS A 96 -28.90 -2.69 6.77
C LYS A 96 -28.95 -4.10 7.36
N ALA A 97 -29.99 -4.88 7.05
CA ALA A 97 -30.11 -6.25 7.49
C ALA A 97 -28.98 -7.14 6.93
N TRP A 98 -28.66 -7.02 5.63
CA TRP A 98 -27.55 -7.75 5.03
C TRP A 98 -26.21 -7.35 5.62
N GLY A 99 -25.92 -6.05 5.73
CA GLY A 99 -24.68 -5.53 6.32
C GLY A 99 -24.55 -5.87 7.80
N THR A 100 -25.65 -5.97 8.56
CA THR A 100 -25.62 -6.40 9.97
C THR A 100 -25.35 -7.90 10.08
N LYS A 101 -26.05 -8.71 9.27
CA LYS A 101 -26.03 -10.18 9.36
C LYS A 101 -24.75 -10.80 8.80
N TYR A 102 -24.24 -10.25 7.70
CA TYR A 102 -23.18 -10.86 6.91
C TYR A 102 -21.86 -10.08 6.93
N ARG A 103 -21.74 -9.00 7.72
CA ARG A 103 -20.45 -8.31 7.85
C ARG A 103 -19.39 -9.20 8.48
N ILE A 104 -18.19 -9.17 7.92
CA ILE A 104 -17.01 -9.79 8.55
C ILE A 104 -16.62 -8.96 9.77
N GLN A 105 -16.60 -9.57 10.96
CA GLN A 105 -16.22 -8.91 12.21
C GLN A 105 -14.75 -9.19 12.57
N ASP A 106 -14.08 -8.22 13.21
CA ASP A 106 -12.68 -8.34 13.66
C ASP A 106 -12.44 -9.55 14.60
N THR A 107 -13.47 -10.04 15.28
CA THR A 107 -13.41 -11.22 16.16
C THR A 107 -13.14 -12.52 15.41
N GLU A 108 -13.54 -12.63 14.14
CA GLU A 108 -13.17 -13.76 13.28
C GLU A 108 -11.72 -13.68 12.80
N LEU A 109 -11.10 -12.50 12.81
CA LEU A 109 -9.68 -12.31 12.47
C LEU A 109 -8.74 -12.50 13.68
N LYS A 110 -9.18 -12.17 14.90
CA LYS A 110 -8.35 -12.27 16.12
C LYS A 110 -8.15 -13.70 16.64
N ASN A 111 -9.07 -14.61 16.37
CA ASN A 111 -9.00 -16.00 16.88
C ASN A 111 -8.29 -16.99 15.95
N HIS A 112 -7.73 -16.53 14.83
CA HIS A 112 -7.28 -17.43 13.77
C HIS A 112 -5.80 -17.26 13.40
N ALA A 113 -4.93 -17.63 14.33
CA ALA A 113 -3.64 -18.23 13.96
C ALA A 113 -3.82 -19.62 13.31
N SER A 114 -5.04 -20.18 13.27
CA SER A 114 -5.38 -21.49 12.70
C SER A 114 -6.24 -21.46 11.41
N CYS A 115 -6.68 -20.32 10.86
CA CYS A 115 -7.42 -20.28 9.57
C CYS A 115 -6.54 -20.48 8.34
N ILE A 116 -5.53 -21.35 8.42
CA ILE A 116 -4.79 -21.77 7.24
C ILE A 116 -5.59 -22.79 6.41
N MET A 117 -6.71 -23.37 6.87
CA MET A 117 -7.42 -24.39 6.07
C MET A 117 -8.95 -24.54 6.14
N HIS A 118 -9.75 -23.70 6.80
CA HIS A 118 -11.23 -23.90 6.77
C HIS A 118 -12.03 -22.59 6.89
N HIS A 119 -12.23 -21.88 5.78
CA HIS A 119 -13.42 -21.03 5.63
C HIS A 119 -14.38 -21.64 4.62
N ALA A 120 -14.80 -22.88 4.87
CA ALA A 120 -16.07 -23.40 4.38
C ALA A 120 -17.22 -22.75 5.17
N SER A 121 -17.27 -21.41 5.20
CA SER A 121 -18.43 -20.69 5.71
C SER A 121 -19.41 -20.59 4.56
N SER A 122 -20.48 -21.37 4.61
CA SER A 122 -21.61 -21.28 3.66
C SER A 122 -22.47 -20.03 3.91
N LEU A 123 -21.88 -18.91 4.33
CA LEU A 123 -22.57 -17.66 4.56
C LEU A 123 -22.03 -16.57 3.63
N PRO A 124 -22.89 -15.65 3.16
CA PRO A 124 -22.45 -14.45 2.46
C PRO A 124 -21.46 -13.64 3.29
N LYS A 125 -20.56 -12.92 2.60
CA LYS A 125 -19.46 -12.17 3.20
C LYS A 125 -19.49 -10.71 2.77
N VAL A 126 -20.20 -9.86 3.54
CA VAL A 126 -20.30 -8.42 3.26
C VAL A 126 -19.10 -7.68 3.85
N VAL A 127 -18.42 -6.86 3.04
CA VAL A 127 -17.19 -6.15 3.44
C VAL A 127 -17.24 -4.65 3.21
N ALA A 128 -18.29 -4.13 2.54
CA ALA A 128 -18.46 -2.71 2.29
C ALA A 128 -19.95 -2.36 2.07
N ILE A 129 -20.25 -1.07 2.19
CA ILE A 129 -21.47 -0.46 1.65
C ILE A 129 -21.13 0.19 0.31
N GLY A 130 -21.93 -0.09 -0.71
CA GLY A 130 -21.74 0.40 -2.06
C GLY A 130 -22.07 -0.66 -3.10
N GLU A 131 -22.20 -0.32 -4.38
CA GLU A 131 -21.83 0.99 -4.95
C GLU A 131 -22.81 2.09 -4.54
N THR A 132 -22.30 3.26 -4.15
CA THR A 132 -23.11 4.44 -3.81
C THR A 132 -22.36 5.69 -4.22
N GLY A 133 -23.04 6.81 -4.45
CA GLY A 133 -22.35 8.05 -4.83
C GLY A 133 -23.17 8.94 -5.75
N LEU A 134 -22.50 9.63 -6.67
CA LEU A 134 -23.09 10.62 -7.56
C LEU A 134 -22.61 10.45 -9.01
N ASP A 135 -23.54 10.42 -9.95
CA ASP A 135 -23.27 10.39 -11.39
C ASP A 135 -24.08 11.49 -12.09
N TYR A 136 -23.39 12.56 -12.50
CA TYR A 136 -23.96 13.69 -13.24
C TYR A 136 -23.73 13.61 -14.75
N HIS A 137 -23.06 12.55 -15.20
CA HIS A 137 -22.80 12.31 -16.61
C HIS A 137 -24.00 11.63 -17.28
N TYR A 138 -24.48 10.52 -16.72
CA TYR A 138 -25.68 9.85 -17.22
C TYR A 138 -26.97 10.43 -16.62
N ASP A 139 -26.91 10.93 -15.37
CA ASP A 139 -28.00 11.66 -14.70
C ASP A 139 -29.35 10.89 -14.69
N ASN A 140 -29.28 9.55 -14.53
CA ASN A 140 -30.42 8.63 -14.60
C ASN A 140 -31.43 8.73 -13.43
N SER A 141 -31.06 9.47 -12.39
CA SER A 141 -31.89 9.82 -11.22
C SER A 141 -31.69 11.30 -10.87
N PRO A 142 -32.71 12.01 -10.33
CA PRO A 142 -32.58 13.40 -9.94
C PRO A 142 -31.45 13.63 -8.94
N ARG A 143 -30.65 14.68 -9.14
CA ARG A 143 -29.41 14.93 -8.37
C ARG A 143 -29.65 15.11 -6.88
N ASP A 144 -30.75 15.74 -6.49
CA ASP A 144 -31.18 15.89 -5.11
C ASP A 144 -31.46 14.53 -4.45
N ILE A 145 -32.12 13.63 -5.18
CA ILE A 145 -32.34 12.24 -4.74
C ILE A 145 -31.04 11.46 -4.67
N GLN A 146 -30.14 11.57 -5.67
CA GLN A 146 -28.81 10.96 -5.59
C GLN A 146 -28.05 11.40 -4.33
N LYS A 147 -28.06 12.70 -4.02
CA LYS A 147 -27.42 13.27 -2.81
C LYS A 147 -28.05 12.73 -1.52
N GLU A 148 -29.38 12.63 -1.45
CA GLU A 148 -30.07 12.07 -0.28
C GLU A 148 -29.69 10.61 -0.05
N VAL A 149 -29.78 9.79 -1.10
CA VAL A 149 -29.48 8.35 -1.04
C VAL A 149 -28.01 8.11 -0.71
N PHE A 150 -27.10 8.90 -1.29
CA PHE A 150 -25.68 8.83 -0.95
C PHE A 150 -25.46 9.12 0.54
N LYS A 151 -26.04 10.21 1.08
CA LYS A 151 -25.95 10.55 2.51
C LYS A 151 -26.48 9.43 3.42
N LYS A 152 -27.62 8.83 3.08
CA LYS A 152 -28.21 7.71 3.85
C LYS A 152 -27.29 6.49 3.87
N GLN A 153 -26.69 6.13 2.74
CA GLN A 153 -25.77 4.99 2.66
C GLN A 153 -24.44 5.25 3.40
N LEU A 154 -23.93 6.49 3.40
CA LEU A 154 -22.77 6.87 4.22
C LEU A 154 -23.07 6.76 5.72
N LEU A 155 -24.27 7.19 6.15
CA LEU A 155 -24.70 7.03 7.53
C LEU A 155 -24.76 5.54 7.91
N LEU A 156 -25.33 4.70 7.05
CA LEU A 156 -25.41 3.26 7.26
C LEU A 156 -24.02 2.60 7.36
N ALA A 157 -23.08 2.97 6.49
CA ALA A 157 -21.72 2.47 6.54
C ALA A 157 -21.03 2.78 7.87
N LYS A 158 -21.25 3.98 8.40
CA LYS A 158 -20.76 4.42 9.72
C LYS A 158 -21.40 3.62 10.86
N GLU A 159 -22.72 3.43 10.84
CA GLU A 159 -23.44 2.58 11.82
C GLU A 159 -22.89 1.14 11.85
N LEU A 160 -22.58 0.59 10.67
CA LEU A 160 -22.10 -0.78 10.52
C LEU A 160 -20.58 -0.93 10.65
N ALA A 161 -19.84 0.18 10.76
CA ALA A 161 -18.37 0.24 10.74
C ALA A 161 -17.73 -0.41 9.50
N LEU A 162 -18.44 -0.35 8.37
CA LEU A 162 -17.99 -0.84 7.07
C LEU A 162 -17.38 0.29 6.24
N PRO A 163 -16.35 0.01 5.40
CA PRO A 163 -15.89 0.96 4.41
C PRO A 163 -16.95 1.21 3.32
N VAL A 164 -16.79 2.29 2.56
CA VAL A 164 -17.69 2.65 1.45
C VAL A 164 -16.99 2.50 0.10
N ILE A 165 -17.68 1.93 -0.89
CA ILE A 165 -17.28 1.96 -2.31
C ILE A 165 -18.05 3.09 -3.00
N ILE A 166 -17.33 4.15 -3.39
CA ILE A 166 -17.91 5.44 -3.78
C ILE A 166 -17.76 5.67 -5.28
N HIS A 167 -18.89 5.78 -5.97
CA HIS A 167 -18.98 6.23 -7.35
C HIS A 167 -18.96 7.76 -7.42
N SER A 168 -18.12 8.33 -8.28
CA SER A 168 -18.20 9.76 -8.56
C SER A 168 -17.83 10.05 -10.01
N ARG A 169 -18.78 10.61 -10.75
CA ARG A 169 -18.58 10.98 -12.15
C ARG A 169 -19.18 12.35 -12.43
N GLU A 170 -18.32 13.28 -12.86
CA GLU A 170 -18.68 14.70 -13.11
C GLU A 170 -19.36 15.40 -11.90
N ALA A 171 -19.18 14.87 -10.69
CA ALA A 171 -19.86 15.29 -9.47
C ALA A 171 -18.89 15.68 -8.33
N LYS A 172 -17.65 16.06 -8.67
CA LYS A 172 -16.55 16.32 -7.73
C LYS A 172 -16.95 17.19 -6.54
N LYS A 173 -17.54 18.37 -6.79
CA LYS A 173 -17.86 19.34 -5.74
C LYS A 173 -18.80 18.75 -4.69
N ASP A 174 -19.94 18.24 -5.14
CA ASP A 174 -20.97 17.68 -4.26
C ASP A 174 -20.51 16.40 -3.58
N THR A 175 -19.69 15.58 -4.26
CA THR A 175 -19.10 14.37 -3.67
C THR A 175 -18.21 14.73 -2.48
N LEU A 176 -17.29 15.68 -2.65
CA LEU A 176 -16.36 16.08 -1.60
C LEU A 176 -17.07 16.78 -0.42
N GLU A 177 -18.08 17.61 -0.70
CA GLU A 177 -18.90 18.25 0.34
C GLU A 177 -19.62 17.21 1.20
N ILE A 178 -20.30 16.25 0.57
CA ILE A 178 -21.04 15.20 1.29
C ILE A 178 -20.09 14.28 2.08
N LEU A 179 -18.94 13.93 1.50
CA LEU A 179 -17.95 13.11 2.19
C LEU A 179 -17.36 13.84 3.41
N GLY A 180 -17.02 15.12 3.27
CA GLY A 180 -16.52 15.96 4.36
C GLY A 180 -17.49 16.03 5.54
N ASP A 181 -18.79 16.19 5.26
CA ASP A 181 -19.83 16.26 6.28
C ASP A 181 -20.14 14.88 6.94
N SER A 182 -19.91 13.79 6.22
CA SER A 182 -20.25 12.44 6.69
C SER A 182 -19.38 11.94 7.85
N GLY A 183 -18.13 12.43 7.92
CA GLY A 183 -17.10 11.91 8.81
C GLY A 183 -16.66 10.47 8.52
N ILE A 184 -16.92 9.96 7.30
CA ILE A 184 -16.35 8.70 6.83
C ILE A 184 -14.84 8.85 6.72
N ASN A 185 -14.11 7.84 7.21
CA ASN A 185 -12.65 7.80 7.19
C ASN A 185 -12.08 6.50 6.60
N ARG A 186 -12.95 5.68 6.00
CA ARG A 186 -12.63 4.39 5.39
C ARG A 186 -13.51 4.19 4.17
N GLY A 187 -12.90 4.14 3.00
CA GLY A 187 -13.61 3.89 1.76
C GLY A 187 -12.67 4.01 0.57
N VAL A 188 -13.23 3.90 -0.63
CA VAL A 188 -12.50 4.02 -1.88
C VAL A 188 -13.34 4.81 -2.88
N LEU A 189 -12.71 5.75 -3.58
CA LEU A 189 -13.23 6.27 -4.83
C LEU A 189 -12.89 5.25 -5.91
N HIS A 190 -13.89 4.44 -6.30
CA HIS A 190 -13.69 3.44 -7.34
C HIS A 190 -13.64 4.12 -8.72
N CYS A 191 -13.03 3.43 -9.68
CA CYS A 191 -12.85 3.86 -11.07
C CYS A 191 -12.50 5.36 -11.18
N PHE A 192 -11.45 5.77 -10.47
CA PHE A 192 -11.16 7.17 -10.27
C PHE A 192 -11.03 7.93 -11.60
N SER A 193 -11.86 8.96 -11.76
CA SER A 193 -11.92 9.80 -12.97
C SER A 193 -11.75 11.30 -12.66
N GLY A 194 -11.42 11.64 -11.41
CA GLY A 194 -11.17 12.99 -10.94
C GLY A 194 -9.77 13.53 -11.30
N ASP A 195 -9.44 14.68 -10.73
CA ASP A 195 -8.12 15.31 -10.80
C ASP A 195 -7.35 15.13 -9.48
N MET A 196 -6.08 15.58 -9.43
CA MET A 196 -5.26 15.45 -8.22
C MET A 196 -5.83 16.17 -7.01
N ASP A 197 -6.49 17.33 -7.17
CA ASP A 197 -7.15 18.03 -6.06
C ASP A 197 -8.28 17.19 -5.43
N MET A 198 -9.02 16.43 -6.24
CA MET A 198 -10.02 15.49 -5.71
C MET A 198 -9.35 14.30 -4.99
N ALA A 199 -8.28 13.76 -5.56
CA ALA A 199 -7.56 12.64 -4.96
C ALA A 199 -6.96 13.03 -3.60
N GLU A 200 -6.29 14.19 -3.52
CA GLU A 200 -5.68 14.71 -2.29
C GLU A 200 -6.72 14.89 -1.18
N LYS A 201 -7.83 15.57 -1.45
CA LYS A 201 -8.92 15.76 -0.48
C LYS A 201 -9.53 14.44 -0.03
N ALA A 202 -9.69 13.48 -0.93
CA ALA A 202 -10.20 12.16 -0.58
C ALA A 202 -9.22 11.41 0.34
N MET A 203 -7.92 11.47 0.06
CA MET A 203 -6.88 10.86 0.90
C MET A 203 -6.75 11.53 2.27
N GLU A 204 -6.93 12.86 2.36
CA GLU A 204 -7.02 13.58 3.64
C GLU A 204 -8.19 13.08 4.50
N MET A 205 -9.29 12.67 3.85
CA MET A 205 -10.42 12.01 4.50
C MET A 205 -10.19 10.51 4.74
N GLY A 206 -9.00 9.95 4.45
CA GLY A 206 -8.69 8.53 4.66
C GLY A 206 -9.24 7.58 3.58
N LEU A 207 -9.64 8.11 2.42
CA LEU A 207 -10.17 7.33 1.31
C LEU A 207 -9.06 6.90 0.34
N TYR A 208 -9.16 5.67 -0.15
CA TYR A 208 -8.30 5.12 -1.17
C TYR A 208 -8.73 5.57 -2.57
N ILE A 209 -7.81 5.53 -3.52
CA ILE A 209 -8.06 5.83 -4.94
C ILE A 209 -7.84 4.57 -5.75
N SER A 210 -8.90 4.08 -6.41
CA SER A 210 -8.81 2.88 -7.25
C SER A 210 -8.64 3.23 -8.72
N ILE A 211 -7.66 2.58 -9.36
CA ILE A 211 -7.34 2.78 -10.77
C ILE A 211 -7.80 1.56 -11.58
N ALA A 212 -8.70 1.77 -12.52
CA ALA A 212 -9.24 0.74 -13.40
C ALA A 212 -8.51 0.67 -14.76
N GLY A 213 -8.96 -0.25 -15.62
CA GLY A 213 -8.45 -0.48 -16.98
C GLY A 213 -8.23 0.75 -17.88
N PRO A 214 -8.99 1.87 -17.76
CA PRO A 214 -8.76 3.06 -18.59
C PRO A 214 -7.37 3.66 -18.51
N VAL A 215 -6.58 3.39 -17.45
CA VAL A 215 -5.17 3.84 -17.35
C VAL A 215 -4.31 3.36 -18.53
N THR A 216 -4.70 2.23 -19.13
CA THR A 216 -4.05 1.64 -20.32
C THR A 216 -4.40 2.35 -21.62
N PHE A 217 -5.44 3.18 -21.67
CA PHE A 217 -5.92 3.80 -22.90
C PHE A 217 -5.00 4.92 -23.37
N LYS A 218 -4.80 5.06 -24.68
CA LYS A 218 -3.87 6.06 -25.25
C LYS A 218 -4.13 7.49 -24.76
N ASN A 219 -5.40 7.88 -24.61
CA ASN A 219 -5.82 9.22 -24.20
C ASN A 219 -5.93 9.45 -22.67
N ALA A 220 -5.60 8.45 -21.83
CA ALA A 220 -5.73 8.55 -20.38
C ALA A 220 -4.54 9.26 -19.69
N GLY A 221 -4.06 10.36 -20.26
CA GLY A 221 -2.88 11.10 -19.75
C GLY A 221 -3.03 11.54 -18.30
N LYS A 222 -4.13 12.23 -17.98
CA LYS A 222 -4.41 12.70 -16.61
C LYS A 222 -4.52 11.57 -15.59
N LEU A 223 -5.18 10.46 -15.96
CA LEU A 223 -5.30 9.30 -15.08
C LEU A 223 -3.93 8.66 -14.82
N ARG A 224 -3.05 8.61 -15.83
CA ARG A 224 -1.67 8.15 -15.65
C ARG A 224 -0.85 9.07 -14.76
N GLU A 225 -0.98 10.39 -14.91
CA GLU A 225 -0.33 11.37 -14.03
C GLU A 225 -0.75 11.15 -12.57
N THR A 226 -2.04 10.96 -12.32
CA THR A 226 -2.56 10.62 -11.00
C THR A 226 -2.03 9.28 -10.50
N ALA A 227 -2.08 8.24 -11.33
CA ALA A 227 -1.55 6.92 -10.99
C ALA A 227 -0.04 6.93 -10.75
N GLU A 228 0.73 7.87 -11.31
CA GLU A 228 2.17 8.02 -11.08
C GLU A 228 2.47 8.55 -9.67
N VAL A 229 1.67 9.49 -9.18
CA VAL A 229 1.99 10.28 -7.97
C VAL A 229 1.18 9.94 -6.72
N ILE A 230 0.06 9.20 -6.84
CA ILE A 230 -0.71 8.76 -5.65
C ILE A 230 0.23 8.03 -4.67
N PRO A 231 0.26 8.41 -3.37
CA PRO A 231 1.04 7.70 -2.36
C PRO A 231 0.68 6.22 -2.31
N ASP A 232 1.67 5.37 -2.12
CA ASP A 232 1.47 3.91 -2.18
C ASP A 232 0.38 3.43 -1.22
N ASP A 233 0.27 4.01 -0.03
CA ASP A 233 -0.69 3.62 1.01
C ASP A 233 -2.16 3.93 0.66
N TYR A 234 -2.42 4.66 -0.44
CA TYR A 234 -3.78 4.98 -0.91
C TYR A 234 -4.13 4.37 -2.27
N LEU A 235 -3.17 3.71 -2.95
CA LEU A 235 -3.41 3.12 -4.27
C LEU A 235 -4.16 1.80 -4.18
N LEU A 236 -5.27 1.70 -4.91
CA LEU A 236 -5.96 0.45 -5.24
C LEU A 236 -6.04 0.27 -6.75
N ILE A 237 -6.34 -0.95 -7.18
CA ILE A 237 -6.60 -1.29 -8.57
C ILE A 237 -7.82 -2.19 -8.65
N GLU A 238 -8.51 -2.14 -9.79
CA GLU A 238 -9.71 -2.91 -10.04
C GLU A 238 -9.91 -3.17 -11.53
N THR A 239 -10.92 -3.98 -11.86
CA THR A 239 -11.35 -4.15 -13.24
C THR A 239 -12.55 -3.32 -13.62
N ASP A 240 -13.52 -3.15 -12.71
CA ASP A 240 -14.87 -2.70 -13.02
C ASP A 240 -15.57 -3.61 -14.07
N ALA A 241 -15.17 -4.89 -14.12
CA ALA A 241 -15.71 -5.82 -15.10
C ALA A 241 -17.22 -6.05 -14.88
N PRO A 242 -18.05 -6.10 -15.94
CA PRO A 242 -17.69 -6.37 -17.34
C PRO A 242 -17.26 -5.14 -18.17
N TYR A 243 -17.20 -3.95 -17.57
CA TYR A 243 -16.90 -2.69 -18.24
C TYR A 243 -15.40 -2.41 -18.34
N LEU A 244 -15.04 -1.36 -19.09
CA LEU A 244 -13.71 -0.72 -19.07
C LEU A 244 -12.50 -1.63 -19.36
N THR A 245 -12.66 -2.58 -20.28
CA THR A 245 -11.63 -3.54 -20.68
C THR A 245 -10.30 -2.87 -21.04
N PRO A 246 -9.18 -3.22 -20.36
CA PRO A 246 -7.87 -2.63 -20.62
C PRO A 246 -7.32 -3.03 -22.00
N GLU A 247 -6.35 -2.25 -22.50
CA GLU A 247 -5.50 -2.68 -23.61
C GLU A 247 -4.69 -3.93 -23.20
N PRO A 248 -4.48 -4.92 -24.10
CA PRO A 248 -4.85 -4.94 -25.52
C PRO A 248 -6.25 -5.53 -25.82
N PHE A 249 -7.08 -5.74 -24.80
CA PHE A 249 -8.36 -6.46 -24.93
C PHE A 249 -9.58 -5.56 -25.19
N ARG A 250 -9.35 -4.25 -25.37
CA ARG A 250 -10.33 -3.24 -25.77
C ARG A 250 -11.35 -3.79 -26.78
N GLY A 251 -12.64 -3.52 -26.52
CA GLY A 251 -13.75 -3.96 -27.37
C GLY A 251 -14.26 -5.38 -27.07
N ARG A 252 -13.67 -6.09 -26.10
CA ARG A 252 -14.20 -7.34 -25.54
C ARG A 252 -14.82 -7.08 -24.17
N ARG A 253 -15.62 -8.03 -23.65
CA ARG A 253 -16.10 -8.02 -22.26
C ARG A 253 -14.90 -8.08 -21.31
N ASN A 254 -14.86 -7.24 -20.29
CA ASN A 254 -13.81 -7.28 -19.28
C ASN A 254 -14.00 -8.46 -18.32
N GLU A 255 -12.95 -8.83 -17.60
CA GLU A 255 -13.00 -9.85 -16.55
C GLU A 255 -11.86 -9.65 -15.53
N PRO A 256 -12.00 -10.16 -14.29
CA PRO A 256 -11.00 -9.96 -13.22
C PRO A 256 -9.56 -10.33 -13.61
N ALA A 257 -9.39 -11.34 -14.48
CA ALA A 257 -8.07 -11.75 -14.98
C ALA A 257 -7.31 -10.64 -15.72
N PHE A 258 -8.01 -9.66 -16.29
CA PHE A 258 -7.39 -8.54 -17.02
C PHE A 258 -6.85 -7.44 -16.09
N MET A 259 -7.07 -7.53 -14.77
CA MET A 259 -6.47 -6.61 -13.81
C MET A 259 -4.93 -6.61 -13.87
N VAL A 260 -4.32 -7.74 -14.27
CA VAL A 260 -2.87 -7.85 -14.47
C VAL A 260 -2.38 -6.80 -15.47
N ASN A 261 -3.13 -6.52 -16.54
CA ASN A 261 -2.77 -5.51 -17.54
C ASN A 261 -2.85 -4.08 -16.99
N THR A 262 -3.84 -3.80 -16.14
CA THR A 262 -3.92 -2.53 -15.38
C THR A 262 -2.69 -2.37 -14.49
N ALA A 263 -2.32 -3.42 -13.75
CA ALA A 263 -1.17 -3.41 -12.85
C ALA A 263 0.17 -3.23 -13.60
N GLU A 264 0.36 -3.93 -14.72
CA GLU A 264 1.53 -3.78 -15.60
C GLU A 264 1.68 -2.33 -16.07
N LYS A 265 0.58 -1.69 -16.48
CA LYS A 265 0.65 -0.31 -16.95
C LYS A 265 0.99 0.68 -15.84
N ILE A 266 0.47 0.46 -14.64
CA ILE A 266 0.81 1.29 -13.47
C ILE A 266 2.27 1.08 -13.09
N ALA A 267 2.77 -0.16 -13.12
CA ALA A 267 4.17 -0.48 -12.85
C ALA A 267 5.12 0.23 -13.83
N GLU A 268 4.82 0.18 -15.13
CA GLU A 268 5.53 0.93 -16.18
C GLU A 268 5.52 2.44 -15.89
N THR A 269 4.34 3.00 -15.61
CA THR A 269 4.15 4.43 -15.33
C THR A 269 4.96 4.89 -14.12
N ARG A 270 5.04 4.07 -13.05
CA ARG A 270 5.78 4.39 -11.82
C ARG A 270 7.27 4.01 -11.86
N GLY A 271 7.72 3.28 -12.87
CA GLY A 271 9.09 2.74 -12.92
C GLY A 271 9.40 1.78 -11.77
N VAL A 272 8.45 0.90 -11.42
CA VAL A 272 8.56 -0.13 -10.38
C VAL A 272 8.21 -1.52 -10.94
N SER A 273 8.44 -2.57 -10.16
CA SER A 273 8.11 -3.93 -10.56
C SER A 273 6.61 -4.21 -10.47
N LEU A 274 6.12 -5.21 -11.21
CA LEU A 274 4.73 -5.69 -11.10
C LEU A 274 4.46 -6.22 -9.68
N GLU A 275 5.45 -6.90 -9.11
CA GLU A 275 5.46 -7.42 -7.74
C GLU A 275 5.23 -6.31 -6.71
N ASP A 276 5.84 -5.13 -6.91
CA ASP A 276 5.62 -3.97 -6.03
C ASP A 276 4.17 -3.48 -6.09
N ILE A 277 3.60 -3.31 -7.29
CA ILE A 277 2.21 -2.88 -7.45
C ILE A 277 1.26 -3.91 -6.81
N ALA A 278 1.47 -5.19 -7.07
CA ALA A 278 0.67 -6.26 -6.51
C ALA A 278 0.69 -6.26 -4.98
N ARG A 279 1.88 -6.15 -4.39
CA ARG A 279 2.08 -6.16 -2.94
C ARG A 279 1.45 -4.93 -2.27
N ILE A 280 1.64 -3.75 -2.84
CA ILE A 280 1.06 -2.48 -2.37
C ILE A 280 -0.47 -2.56 -2.39
N THR A 281 -1.04 -2.83 -3.57
CA THR A 281 -2.49 -2.78 -3.78
C THR A 281 -3.22 -3.89 -3.04
N THR A 282 -2.66 -5.10 -2.99
CA THR A 282 -3.20 -6.22 -2.20
C THR A 282 -3.23 -5.90 -0.71
N LEU A 283 -2.14 -5.34 -0.16
CA LEU A 283 -2.12 -4.94 1.24
C LEU A 283 -3.17 -3.86 1.54
N ASN A 284 -3.28 -2.85 0.68
CA ASN A 284 -4.26 -1.79 0.83
C ASN A 284 -5.69 -2.32 0.80
N ALA A 285 -6.00 -3.23 -0.14
CA ALA A 285 -7.31 -3.87 -0.24
C ALA A 285 -7.61 -4.69 1.02
N ARG A 286 -6.64 -5.46 1.52
CA ARG A 286 -6.78 -6.22 2.77
C ARG A 286 -7.03 -5.31 3.97
N ARG A 287 -6.36 -4.15 4.06
CA ARG A 287 -6.58 -3.19 5.15
C ARG A 287 -7.95 -2.53 5.07
N LEU A 288 -8.34 -2.07 3.88
CA LEU A 288 -9.59 -1.35 3.67
C LEU A 288 -10.78 -2.26 3.99
N PHE A 289 -10.84 -3.43 3.34
CA PHE A 289 -11.96 -4.37 3.42
C PHE A 289 -11.83 -5.41 4.53
N ARG A 290 -10.69 -5.45 5.23
CA ARG A 290 -10.41 -6.40 6.32
C ARG A 290 -10.55 -7.86 5.90
N ILE A 291 -9.99 -8.17 4.73
CA ILE A 291 -10.01 -9.51 4.14
C ILE A 291 -8.61 -10.12 4.08
N GLY A 292 -8.54 -11.43 3.87
CA GLY A 292 -7.28 -12.16 3.73
C GLY A 292 -6.49 -12.32 5.04
N LYS A 293 -5.24 -12.77 4.92
CA LYS A 293 -4.35 -12.94 6.07
C LYS A 293 -3.83 -11.58 6.53
N SER A 294 -3.85 -11.36 7.84
CA SER A 294 -3.29 -10.16 8.44
C SER A 294 -1.76 -10.16 8.29
N ILE A 295 -1.18 -9.10 7.73
CA ILE A 295 0.28 -8.90 7.71
C ILE A 295 0.68 -8.32 9.07
N GLN A 296 0.53 -9.13 10.13
CA GLN A 296 0.71 -8.65 11.50
C GLN A 296 2.16 -8.60 11.96
N GLN A 297 3.07 -9.36 11.33
CA GLN A 297 4.46 -9.40 11.77
C GLN A 297 5.34 -8.46 10.94
N GLY A 298 6.09 -7.60 11.63
CA GLY A 298 7.08 -6.75 10.98
C GLY A 298 8.18 -7.58 10.33
N GLU A 299 8.60 -7.16 9.15
CA GLU A 299 9.64 -7.82 8.38
C GLU A 299 11.02 -7.39 8.87
N ILE A 300 11.87 -8.39 9.15
CA ILE A 300 13.29 -8.20 9.50
C ILE A 300 14.05 -7.71 8.26
N THR A 301 13.70 -8.22 7.09
CA THR A 301 14.28 -7.82 5.81
C THR A 301 13.20 -7.65 4.76
N TYR A 302 13.34 -6.65 3.91
CA TYR A 302 12.43 -6.41 2.79
C TYR A 302 13.20 -5.90 1.56
N LYS A 303 12.68 -6.16 0.37
CA LYS A 303 13.34 -5.82 -0.90
C LYS A 303 12.63 -4.62 -1.52
N ILE A 304 13.39 -3.60 -1.89
CA ILE A 304 12.92 -2.51 -2.75
C ILE A 304 13.82 -2.49 -3.98
N ARG A 305 13.22 -2.73 -5.16
CA ARG A 305 13.97 -2.90 -6.42
C ARG A 305 15.05 -3.97 -6.24
N ASP A 306 16.32 -3.67 -6.49
CA ASP A 306 17.42 -4.64 -6.40
C ASP A 306 18.17 -4.63 -5.05
N SER A 307 17.71 -3.83 -4.08
CA SER A 307 18.38 -3.68 -2.78
C SER A 307 17.58 -4.35 -1.66
N LEU A 308 18.27 -4.96 -0.70
CA LEU A 308 17.68 -5.53 0.50
C LEU A 308 17.83 -4.56 1.68
N TYR A 309 16.76 -4.29 2.41
CA TYR A 309 16.75 -3.39 3.56
C TYR A 309 16.59 -4.21 4.84
N LEU A 310 17.43 -3.93 5.83
CA LEU A 310 17.43 -4.61 7.14
C LEU A 310 16.80 -3.71 8.19
N ASN A 311 15.77 -4.21 8.83
CA ASN A 311 15.15 -3.57 9.97
C ASN A 311 15.65 -4.21 11.25
N ILE A 312 16.38 -3.43 12.06
CA ILE A 312 17.05 -3.98 13.25
C ILE A 312 16.54 -3.38 14.55
N THR A 313 15.77 -2.30 14.52
CA THR A 313 15.22 -1.67 15.72
C THR A 313 14.04 -0.74 15.41
N ASN A 314 13.06 -0.70 16.31
CA ASN A 314 11.98 0.29 16.30
C ASN A 314 12.37 1.61 17.01
N ARG A 315 13.54 1.64 17.66
CA ARG A 315 14.01 2.76 18.48
C ARG A 315 14.77 3.76 17.61
N CYS A 316 14.69 5.03 17.97
CA CYS A 316 15.39 6.10 17.27
C CYS A 316 15.61 7.25 18.24
N THR A 317 16.74 7.93 18.10
CA THR A 317 17.10 9.13 18.88
C THR A 317 16.49 10.42 18.32
N ASN A 318 15.82 10.34 17.18
CA ASN A 318 15.04 11.44 16.61
C ASN A 318 13.54 11.10 16.66
N LYS A 319 12.74 12.15 16.78
CA LYS A 319 11.27 12.13 16.67
C LYS A 319 10.85 13.03 15.50
N CYS A 320 11.38 12.73 14.31
CA CYS A 320 11.16 13.60 13.15
C CYS A 320 9.66 13.73 12.83
N SER A 321 9.21 14.94 12.51
CA SER A 321 7.81 15.21 12.12
C SER A 321 7.36 14.41 10.89
N PHE A 322 8.29 14.10 9.98
CA PHE A 322 8.07 13.27 8.80
C PHE A 322 8.33 11.78 9.00
N CYS A 323 8.68 11.33 10.21
CA CYS A 323 9.06 9.93 10.40
C CYS A 323 7.83 9.03 10.23
N VAL A 324 7.90 8.09 9.27
CA VAL A 324 6.84 7.12 9.02
C VAL A 324 6.39 6.41 10.30
N ARG A 325 7.30 6.21 11.28
CA ARG A 325 7.02 5.57 12.58
C ARG A 325 5.84 6.14 13.37
N PHE A 326 5.42 7.38 13.08
CA PHE A 326 4.31 8.05 13.76
C PHE A 326 3.02 8.10 12.93
N HIS A 327 3.10 7.72 11.65
CA HIS A 327 2.01 7.87 10.68
C HIS A 327 1.56 6.52 10.09
N SER A 328 2.50 5.60 9.86
CA SER A 328 2.24 4.27 9.30
C SER A 328 3.32 3.29 9.76
N ASP A 329 2.98 2.01 9.83
CA ASP A 329 4.00 0.97 10.03
C ASP A 329 4.58 0.47 8.71
N TYR A 330 4.12 1.00 7.57
CA TYR A 330 4.39 0.39 6.28
C TYR A 330 5.12 1.31 5.33
N VAL A 331 6.00 0.71 4.54
CA VAL A 331 6.75 1.39 3.49
C VAL A 331 6.70 0.55 2.24
N LYS A 332 6.24 1.15 1.14
CA LYS A 332 6.05 0.46 -0.13
C LYS A 332 5.18 -0.79 -0.01
N GLY A 333 4.42 -1.01 1.07
CA GLY A 333 3.67 -2.25 1.35
C GLY A 333 4.36 -3.29 2.25
N HIS A 334 5.50 -2.97 2.86
CA HIS A 334 6.20 -3.82 3.82
C HIS A 334 5.95 -3.32 5.25
N ASN A 335 5.55 -4.19 6.17
CA ASN A 335 5.38 -3.82 7.58
C ASN A 335 6.75 -3.72 8.25
N LEU A 336 7.15 -2.51 8.64
CA LEU A 336 8.43 -2.24 9.28
C LEU A 336 8.34 -2.22 10.82
N ARG A 337 7.17 -2.42 11.44
CA ARG A 337 7.09 -2.45 12.90
C ARG A 337 7.48 -3.83 13.43
N LEU A 338 8.71 -3.97 13.92
CA LEU A 338 9.17 -5.23 14.49
C LEU A 338 8.38 -5.59 15.76
N SER A 339 8.03 -6.86 15.91
CA SER A 339 7.48 -7.37 17.19
C SER A 339 8.56 -7.40 18.29
N SER A 340 9.81 -7.63 17.90
CA SER A 340 10.99 -7.70 18.76
C SER A 340 12.25 -7.38 17.95
N GLU A 341 13.30 -6.90 18.60
CA GLU A 341 14.58 -6.64 17.91
C GLU A 341 15.24 -7.97 17.48
N PRO A 342 15.58 -8.17 16.19
CA PRO A 342 16.10 -9.45 15.69
C PRO A 342 17.54 -9.73 16.16
N THR A 343 17.87 -11.00 16.33
CA THR A 343 19.22 -11.52 16.60
C THR A 343 20.11 -11.48 15.35
N GLU A 344 21.43 -11.73 15.52
CA GLU A 344 22.32 -11.84 14.37
C GLU A 344 21.98 -13.04 13.48
N GLU A 345 21.60 -14.16 14.09
CA GLU A 345 21.25 -15.41 13.42
C GLU A 345 20.00 -15.22 12.55
N GLU A 346 18.97 -14.55 13.07
CA GLU A 346 17.76 -14.20 12.33
C GLU A 346 18.06 -13.27 11.15
N LEU A 347 18.93 -12.27 11.34
CA LEU A 347 19.35 -11.37 10.26
C LEU A 347 20.12 -12.13 9.16
N LYS A 348 21.09 -12.97 9.54
CA LYS A 348 21.86 -13.78 8.58
C LYS A 348 20.94 -14.73 7.80
N ALA A 349 20.00 -15.39 8.48
CA ALA A 349 19.03 -16.27 7.85
C ALA A 349 18.09 -15.52 6.90
N ALA A 350 17.60 -14.34 7.29
CA ALA A 350 16.71 -13.53 6.47
C ALA A 350 17.42 -12.90 5.25
N ILE A 351 18.70 -12.54 5.38
CA ILE A 351 19.51 -12.05 4.25
C ILE A 351 19.72 -13.17 3.22
N GLY A 352 20.05 -14.37 3.67
CA GLY A 352 20.42 -15.48 2.78
C GLY A 352 21.76 -15.22 2.10
N ASP A 353 21.77 -15.13 0.78
CA ASP A 353 22.97 -14.92 -0.03
C ASP A 353 23.16 -13.43 -0.41
N PRO A 354 24.15 -12.72 0.15
CA PRO A 354 24.31 -11.30 -0.06
C PRO A 354 24.58 -10.85 -1.51
N VAL A 355 25.14 -11.71 -2.36
CA VAL A 355 25.53 -11.31 -3.73
C VAL A 355 24.34 -11.18 -4.68
N GLN A 356 23.15 -11.65 -4.25
CA GLN A 356 21.92 -11.56 -5.03
C GLN A 356 21.34 -10.13 -5.06
N TYR A 357 21.84 -9.25 -4.20
CA TYR A 357 21.37 -7.88 -4.07
C TYR A 357 22.41 -6.89 -4.54
N LYS A 358 21.95 -5.78 -5.13
CA LYS A 358 22.80 -4.63 -5.50
C LYS A 358 23.53 -4.06 -4.27
N GLU A 359 22.82 -4.00 -3.15
CA GLU A 359 23.33 -3.61 -1.84
C GLU A 359 22.38 -4.10 -0.74
N ILE A 360 22.93 -4.25 0.47
CA ILE A 360 22.19 -4.48 1.69
C ILE A 360 22.28 -3.21 2.55
N VAL A 361 21.12 -2.72 2.96
CA VAL A 361 20.95 -1.40 3.56
C VAL A 361 20.45 -1.56 4.98
N PHE A 362 21.21 -1.11 5.98
CA PHE A 362 20.65 -0.93 7.33
C PHE A 362 19.61 0.20 7.28
N CYS A 363 18.35 -0.16 7.51
CA CYS A 363 17.20 0.70 7.35
C CYS A 363 17.15 1.78 8.44
N GLY A 364 16.80 3.01 8.03
CA GLY A 364 16.58 4.15 8.93
C GLY A 364 15.16 4.24 9.51
N TYR A 365 14.39 3.15 9.52
CA TYR A 365 13.10 3.13 10.23
C TYR A 365 13.34 3.45 11.71
N GLY A 366 14.24 2.72 12.36
CA GLY A 366 14.91 3.15 13.58
C GLY A 366 16.34 3.63 13.32
N GLU A 367 17.05 4.06 14.38
CA GLU A 367 18.47 4.44 14.30
C GLU A 367 19.36 3.20 14.45
N PRO A 368 20.05 2.74 13.38
CA PRO A 368 20.81 1.48 13.44
C PRO A 368 21.92 1.49 14.48
N PHE A 369 22.53 2.64 14.76
CA PHE A 369 23.65 2.72 15.70
C PHE A 369 23.27 2.58 17.18
N LEU A 370 21.97 2.52 17.51
CA LEU A 370 21.50 2.02 18.81
C LEU A 370 21.82 0.54 19.03
N ARG A 371 22.08 -0.21 17.94
CA ARG A 371 22.51 -1.61 17.94
C ARG A 371 23.84 -1.77 17.22
N PHE A 372 24.81 -0.91 17.54
CA PHE A 372 26.09 -0.81 16.84
C PHE A 372 26.82 -2.15 16.66
N GLU A 373 26.85 -3.01 17.69
CA GLU A 373 27.53 -4.32 17.59
C GLU A 373 26.88 -5.24 16.52
N ILE A 374 25.55 -5.24 16.43
CA ILE A 374 24.82 -5.95 15.36
C ILE A 374 25.19 -5.39 13.99
N VAL A 375 25.19 -4.06 13.85
CA VAL A 375 25.55 -3.40 12.59
C VAL A 375 26.96 -3.80 12.16
N LYS A 376 27.92 -3.73 13.09
CA LYS A 376 29.33 -4.09 12.84
C LYS A 376 29.49 -5.56 12.43
N ASN A 377 28.88 -6.48 13.17
CA ASN A 377 29.02 -7.91 12.93
C ASN A 377 28.33 -8.37 11.66
N ILE A 378 27.12 -7.85 11.37
CA ILE A 378 26.39 -8.17 10.15
C ILE A 378 27.05 -7.53 8.92
N ALA A 379 27.53 -6.28 9.00
CA ALA A 379 28.26 -5.65 7.90
C ALA A 379 29.52 -6.46 7.53
N ARG A 380 30.30 -6.89 8.53
CA ARG A 380 31.45 -7.78 8.33
C ARG A 380 31.04 -9.07 7.63
N TRP A 381 30.02 -9.77 8.14
CA TRP A 381 29.53 -11.03 7.60
C TRP A 381 29.06 -10.90 6.14
N ILE A 382 28.41 -9.78 5.79
CA ILE A 382 27.98 -9.46 4.42
C ILE A 382 29.20 -9.29 3.50
N LYS A 383 30.20 -8.51 3.93
CA LYS A 383 31.40 -8.23 3.12
C LYS A 383 32.26 -9.46 2.91
N GLU A 384 32.38 -10.33 3.91
CA GLU A 384 33.08 -11.62 3.80
C GLU A 384 32.43 -12.54 2.73
N ARG A 385 31.17 -12.29 2.39
CA ARG A 385 30.40 -13.00 1.35
C ARG A 385 30.27 -12.22 0.05
N GLY A 386 31.04 -11.15 -0.13
CA GLY A 386 31.06 -10.36 -1.36
C GLY A 386 29.88 -9.41 -1.55
N GLY A 387 29.03 -9.22 -0.54
CA GLY A 387 27.95 -8.24 -0.60
C GLY A 387 28.44 -6.79 -0.49
N ARG A 388 27.54 -5.85 -0.76
CA ARG A 388 27.76 -4.40 -0.59
C ARG A 388 26.90 -3.87 0.56
N VAL A 389 27.45 -3.04 1.43
CA VAL A 389 26.78 -2.55 2.65
C VAL A 389 26.59 -1.03 2.61
N ARG A 390 25.36 -0.59 2.85
CA ARG A 390 25.02 0.81 3.14
C ARG A 390 24.38 0.95 4.51
N ILE A 391 24.70 2.03 5.22
CA ILE A 391 24.03 2.41 6.46
C ILE A 391 23.28 3.72 6.26
N ASN A 392 21.97 3.72 6.54
CA ASN A 392 21.20 4.94 6.69
C ASN A 392 21.10 5.27 8.19
N THR A 393 21.47 6.49 8.58
CA THR A 393 21.57 6.90 9.99
C THR A 393 21.17 8.37 10.14
N ASN A 394 20.76 8.76 11.34
CA ASN A 394 20.58 10.15 11.72
C ASN A 394 21.89 10.83 12.13
N GLY A 395 23.03 10.13 12.05
CA GLY A 395 24.35 10.70 12.33
C GLY A 395 24.73 10.73 13.80
N HIS A 396 23.91 10.16 14.68
CA HIS A 396 24.14 10.15 16.13
C HIS A 396 25.06 9.01 16.61
N GLY A 397 25.73 8.29 15.69
CA GLY A 397 26.47 7.07 16.01
C GLY A 397 27.50 7.24 17.13
N ASN A 398 28.29 8.32 17.07
CA ASN A 398 29.33 8.59 18.08
C ASN A 398 28.74 8.99 19.44
N ILE A 399 27.72 9.86 19.47
CA ILE A 399 27.10 10.32 20.71
C ILE A 399 26.35 9.18 21.42
N ILE A 400 25.66 8.32 20.66
CA ILE A 400 24.99 7.11 21.18
C ILE A 400 26.01 6.19 21.85
N ASN A 401 27.14 5.94 21.18
CA ASN A 401 28.12 4.95 21.60
C ASN A 401 29.24 5.52 22.49
N ARG A 402 29.21 6.83 22.76
CA ARG A 402 30.17 7.61 23.55
C ARG A 402 31.64 7.44 23.13
N ARG A 403 31.88 7.16 21.84
CA ARG A 403 33.20 6.99 21.23
C ARG A 403 33.10 7.15 19.71
N ASN A 404 34.24 7.31 19.04
CA ASN A 404 34.29 7.30 17.58
C ASN A 404 34.13 5.86 17.04
N ILE A 405 32.99 5.55 16.45
CA ILE A 405 32.68 4.20 15.93
C ILE A 405 33.14 3.97 14.49
N LEU A 406 33.46 5.03 13.75
CA LEU A 406 33.76 4.97 12.32
C LEU A 406 35.01 4.13 11.97
N PRO A 407 36.11 4.15 12.76
CA PRO A 407 37.25 3.26 12.52
C PRO A 407 36.87 1.77 12.54
N GLU A 408 35.90 1.40 13.37
CA GLU A 408 35.45 0.01 13.52
C GLU A 408 34.61 -0.49 12.32
N LEU A 409 34.11 0.44 11.48
CA LEU A 409 33.33 0.14 10.27
C LEU A 409 34.19 0.09 9.00
N LYS A 410 35.45 0.52 9.08
CA LYS A 410 36.36 0.60 7.94
C LYS A 410 36.55 -0.77 7.29
N GLY A 411 36.35 -0.84 5.96
CA GLY A 411 36.45 -2.07 5.19
C GLY A 411 35.20 -2.96 5.24
N PHE A 412 34.25 -2.67 6.14
CA PHE A 412 32.99 -3.40 6.26
C PHE A 412 31.78 -2.67 5.68
N VAL A 413 31.88 -1.35 5.55
CA VAL A 413 30.79 -0.48 5.08
C VAL A 413 31.25 0.29 3.84
N ASP A 414 30.46 0.24 2.78
CA ASP A 414 30.77 0.89 1.50
C ASP A 414 30.18 2.30 1.44
N VAL A 415 28.98 2.50 2.02
CA VAL A 415 28.25 3.77 1.97
C VAL A 415 27.66 4.12 3.34
N ILE A 416 27.84 5.37 3.80
CA ILE A 416 27.04 5.95 4.88
C ILE A 416 26.20 7.11 4.36
N SER A 417 24.89 7.03 4.61
CA SER A 417 23.90 8.04 4.29
C SER A 417 23.39 8.68 5.58
N VAL A 418 23.72 9.95 5.79
CA VAL A 418 23.38 10.68 7.02
C VAL A 418 22.23 11.65 6.78
N SER A 419 21.18 11.54 7.58
CA SER A 419 20.05 12.46 7.60
C SER A 419 20.46 13.83 8.14
N LEU A 420 20.75 14.78 7.24
CA LEU A 420 21.03 16.18 7.60
C LEU A 420 19.73 16.92 7.89
N ASP A 421 18.73 16.77 7.01
CA ASP A 421 17.33 17.20 7.11
C ASP A 421 17.04 18.68 7.47
N ALA A 422 18.05 19.52 7.70
CA ALA A 422 17.90 20.93 8.01
C ALA A 422 19.17 21.75 7.67
N GLN A 423 18.97 23.04 7.42
CA GLN A 423 20.03 23.99 7.13
C GLN A 423 20.71 24.61 8.37
N ASP A 424 20.11 24.46 9.54
CA ASP A 424 20.61 25.00 10.80
C ASP A 424 20.05 24.21 11.99
N GLU A 425 20.66 24.40 13.16
CA GLU A 425 20.29 23.72 14.40
C GLU A 425 18.84 24.00 14.81
N LYS A 426 18.36 25.24 14.66
CA LYS A 426 16.99 25.61 15.05
C LYS A 426 15.97 24.83 14.23
N VAL A 427 16.19 24.69 12.93
CA VAL A 427 15.31 23.93 12.04
C VAL A 427 15.45 22.44 12.29
N TYR A 428 16.68 21.94 12.52
CA TYR A 428 16.92 20.54 12.87
C TYR A 428 16.19 20.14 14.16
N ASP A 429 16.32 20.93 15.22
CA ASP A 429 15.68 20.65 16.51
C ASP A 429 14.16 20.69 16.41
N ARG A 430 13.60 21.60 15.60
CA ARG A 430 12.16 21.67 15.35
C ARG A 430 11.65 20.45 14.59
N ILE A 431 12.36 20.05 13.52
CA ILE A 431 11.88 19.03 12.59
C ILE A 431 12.23 17.62 13.07
N CYS A 432 13.48 17.39 13.46
CA CYS A 432 14.00 16.09 13.86
C CYS A 432 13.77 15.78 15.34
N ALA A 433 13.59 16.81 16.19
CA ALA A 433 13.37 16.70 17.63
C ALA A 433 14.30 15.64 18.29
N PRO A 434 15.63 15.88 18.27
CA PRO A 434 16.62 14.93 18.74
C PRO A 434 16.58 14.80 20.27
N ASP A 435 16.91 13.61 20.79
CA ASP A 435 17.04 13.34 22.23
C ASP A 435 18.30 14.01 22.85
N PHE A 436 19.18 14.57 22.03
CA PHE A 436 20.45 15.18 22.45
C PHE A 436 20.47 16.68 22.20
N LYS A 437 21.17 17.43 23.06
CA LYS A 437 21.52 18.83 22.80
C LYS A 437 22.67 18.91 21.79
N ASN A 438 22.73 19.99 21.02
CA ASN A 438 23.76 20.21 19.98
C ASN A 438 23.82 19.11 18.92
N ALA A 439 22.73 18.37 18.73
CA ALA A 439 22.70 17.20 17.86
C ALA A 439 23.05 17.55 16.42
N PHE A 440 22.60 18.70 15.92
CA PHE A 440 22.93 19.17 14.58
C PHE A 440 24.45 19.29 14.37
N HIS A 441 25.18 19.87 15.32
CA HIS A 441 26.64 19.98 15.24
C HIS A 441 27.33 18.60 15.29
N GLU A 442 26.82 17.67 16.09
CA GLU A 442 27.30 16.29 16.12
C GLU A 442 27.08 15.58 14.79
N VAL A 443 25.94 15.81 14.12
CA VAL A 443 25.66 15.28 12.78
C VAL A 443 26.69 15.80 11.77
N LEU A 444 26.95 17.11 11.75
CA LEU A 444 27.96 17.70 10.86
C LEU A 444 29.36 17.12 11.13
N ALA A 445 29.74 16.98 12.40
CA ALA A 445 31.01 16.38 12.80
C ALA A 445 31.11 14.91 12.37
N PHE A 446 30.02 14.15 12.54
CA PHE A 446 29.95 12.75 12.14
C PHE A 446 30.07 12.57 10.62
N ILE A 447 29.39 13.41 9.83
CA ILE A 447 29.53 13.41 8.35
C ILE A 447 30.98 13.66 7.95
N LYS A 448 31.60 14.70 8.53
CA LYS A 448 32.98 15.07 8.24
C LYS A 448 33.96 13.94 8.59
N GLU A 449 33.81 13.34 9.76
CA GLU A 449 34.68 12.26 10.24
C GLU A 449 34.51 10.98 9.43
N SER A 450 33.29 10.69 8.96
CA SER A 450 32.97 9.48 8.18
C SER A 450 33.85 9.35 6.94
N LYS A 451 34.20 10.46 6.29
CA LYS A 451 35.03 10.50 5.08
C LYS A 451 36.44 9.92 5.26
N LYS A 452 36.93 9.85 6.50
CA LYS A 452 38.25 9.26 6.79
C LYS A 452 38.25 7.74 6.74
N TYR A 453 37.09 7.10 6.87
CA TYR A 453 36.98 5.64 7.06
C TYR A 453 36.04 4.97 6.06
N ILE A 454 35.07 5.69 5.52
CA ILE A 454 34.03 5.17 4.63
C ILE A 454 34.25 5.67 3.19
N PRO A 455 34.22 4.78 2.18
CA PRO A 455 34.47 5.16 0.79
C PRO A 455 33.49 6.19 0.23
N ASP A 456 32.20 6.03 0.48
CA ASP A 456 31.15 6.95 0.01
C ASP A 456 30.32 7.47 1.18
N VAL A 457 30.32 8.79 1.34
CA VAL A 457 29.55 9.48 2.39
C VAL A 457 28.62 10.47 1.70
N GLN A 458 27.34 10.40 2.05
CA GLN A 458 26.32 11.30 1.54
C GLN A 458 25.49 11.87 2.68
N ALA A 459 25.07 13.12 2.50
CA ALA A 459 24.04 13.76 3.31
C ALA A 459 22.69 13.61 2.60
N THR A 460 21.61 13.49 3.37
CA THR A 460 20.25 13.47 2.82
C THR A 460 19.38 14.54 3.46
N VAL A 461 18.47 15.10 2.66
CA VAL A 461 17.45 16.02 3.14
C VAL A 461 16.08 15.57 2.62
N VAL A 462 15.05 15.64 3.46
CA VAL A 462 13.66 15.56 3.01
C VAL A 462 13.18 16.95 2.61
N GLU A 463 12.67 17.08 1.39
CA GLU A 463 12.05 18.30 0.90
C GLU A 463 10.69 18.49 1.60
N MET A 464 10.59 19.57 2.38
CA MET A 464 9.37 19.94 3.10
C MET A 464 9.37 21.41 3.50
N GLU A 465 8.19 21.90 3.90
CA GLU A 465 8.02 23.28 4.34
C GLU A 465 8.97 23.64 5.49
N GLY A 466 9.66 24.77 5.34
CA GLY A 466 10.62 25.28 6.34
C GLY A 466 12.04 24.72 6.24
N VAL A 467 12.31 23.78 5.35
CA VAL A 467 13.67 23.30 5.01
C VAL A 467 14.18 24.02 3.77
N ASP A 468 15.35 24.65 3.90
CA ASP A 468 16.03 25.32 2.79
C ASP A 468 17.04 24.36 2.15
N VAL A 469 16.59 23.67 1.10
CA VAL A 469 17.36 22.62 0.40
C VAL A 469 18.68 23.16 -0.16
N GLU A 470 18.71 24.40 -0.64
CA GLU A 470 19.93 24.98 -1.21
C GLU A 470 20.95 25.36 -0.15
N LYS A 471 20.52 25.79 1.04
CA LYS A 471 21.45 25.91 2.18
C LYS A 471 21.96 24.55 2.65
N CYS A 472 21.11 23.52 2.66
CA CYS A 472 21.57 22.16 2.94
C CYS A 472 22.61 21.68 1.91
N ARG A 473 22.44 22.05 0.64
CA ARG A 473 23.39 21.75 -0.44
C ARG A 473 24.74 22.41 -0.18
N LYS A 474 24.74 23.69 0.19
CA LYS A 474 25.98 24.40 0.57
C LYS A 474 26.71 23.72 1.73
N ILE A 475 25.99 23.28 2.76
CA ILE A 475 26.58 22.52 3.88
C ILE A 475 27.22 21.22 3.39
N ALA A 476 26.53 20.46 2.54
CA ALA A 476 27.07 19.22 1.98
C ALA A 476 28.33 19.48 1.13
N ASP A 477 28.34 20.55 0.33
CA ASP A 477 29.48 20.96 -0.49
C ASP A 477 30.69 21.36 0.38
N GLU A 478 30.46 22.12 1.47
CA GLU A 478 31.50 22.50 2.45
C GLU A 478 32.10 21.29 3.18
N LEU A 479 31.27 20.28 3.47
CA LEU A 479 31.70 19.00 4.01
C LEU A 479 32.36 18.10 2.93
N GLY A 480 32.20 18.46 1.66
CA GLY A 480 32.68 17.73 0.49
C GLY A 480 32.01 16.35 0.34
N VAL A 481 30.70 16.27 0.59
CA VAL A 481 29.87 15.07 0.42
C VAL A 481 28.73 15.35 -0.54
N LYS A 482 28.16 14.31 -1.15
CA LYS A 482 26.99 14.47 -2.02
C LYS A 482 25.75 14.76 -1.17
N LEU A 483 24.90 15.68 -1.62
CA LEU A 483 23.54 15.83 -1.08
C LEU A 483 22.55 15.03 -1.93
N ARG A 484 21.75 14.19 -1.28
CA ARG A 484 20.57 13.55 -1.89
C ARG A 484 19.29 14.18 -1.32
N VAL A 485 18.52 14.82 -2.18
CA VAL A 485 17.20 15.37 -1.85
C VAL A 485 16.15 14.27 -2.04
N ARG A 486 15.29 14.09 -1.05
CA ARG A 486 14.18 13.13 -1.06
C ARG A 486 12.88 13.91 -1.04
N LYS A 487 11.92 13.54 -1.89
CA LYS A 487 10.53 13.98 -1.71
C LYS A 487 9.92 13.24 -0.53
N LEU A 488 9.10 13.92 0.25
CA LEU A 488 8.31 13.29 1.31
C LEU A 488 7.51 12.10 0.71
N ASP A 489 7.44 11.00 1.45
CA ASP A 489 6.76 9.75 1.08
C ASP A 489 7.26 9.00 -0.17
N VAL A 490 8.33 9.47 -0.81
CA VAL A 490 9.00 8.75 -1.91
C VAL A 490 10.20 7.96 -1.36
N VAL A 491 10.00 6.66 -1.11
CA VAL A 491 11.04 5.75 -0.60
C VAL A 491 11.58 4.85 -1.72
N GLY A 492 12.91 4.65 -1.75
CA GLY A 492 13.64 3.92 -2.79
C GLY A 492 14.75 4.77 -3.37
#